data_AF-A0A7S2E7A8-F1
#
_entry.id   AF-A0A7S2E7A8-F1
#
_cell.length_a   1.000
_cell.length_b   1.000
_cell.length_c   1.000
_cell.angle_alpha   90.00
_cell.angle_beta   90.00
_cell.angle_gamma   90.00
#
_symmetry.space_group_name_H-M   'P 1'
#
loop_
_entity.id
_entity.type
_entity.pdbx_description
1 polymer ?
#
loop_
_entity_poly.entity_id
_entity_poly.type
_entity_poly.pdbx_seq_one_letter_code
_entity_poly.pdbx_strand_id
1 'polypeptide(L)'
;TSFQIHNGSIFSLHAITSKTKEEECYILSGSFDRSASLHHLSIKDANDYKLEHVGTLPDHTGWVRHVEILSIHQKKMIFSSIGCNYINLWTPTTPLSSSTATMANTQMTAKRITRCDGGPSPNDDVTQKEFRRHDILTMCTLSSTTQQHQQQDATRLTVAGLVDGS
;
A
#
# COMPACT_ATOMS: atom_id res chain seq x y z
N THR A 1 4.81 -19.33 -14.31
CA THR A 1 5.85 -19.23 -13.26
C THR A 1 5.22 -18.60 -12.03
N SER A 2 5.57 -19.03 -10.81
CA SER A 2 5.04 -18.45 -9.56
C SER A 2 6.10 -17.59 -8.87
N PHE A 3 5.72 -16.41 -8.37
CA PHE A 3 6.60 -15.53 -7.60
C PHE A 3 6.20 -15.55 -6.13
N GLN A 4 7.16 -15.80 -5.24
CA GLN A 4 6.97 -15.60 -3.81
C GLN A 4 7.32 -14.14 -3.48
N ILE A 5 6.30 -13.34 -3.19
CA ILE A 5 6.46 -11.91 -2.87
C ILE A 5 6.29 -11.60 -1.36
N HIS A 6 5.78 -12.56 -0.60
CA HIS A 6 5.52 -12.45 0.84
C HIS A 6 5.78 -13.80 1.52
N ASN A 7 6.07 -13.77 2.82
CA ASN A 7 6.23 -14.95 3.69
C ASN A 7 4.93 -15.29 4.45
N GLY A 8 3.81 -14.74 4.01
CA GLY A 8 2.49 -14.93 4.59
C GLY A 8 1.37 -14.73 3.56
N SER A 9 0.14 -14.98 3.98
CA SER A 9 -1.04 -14.78 3.13
C SER A 9 -1.18 -13.31 2.73
N ILE A 10 -1.46 -13.08 1.45
CA ILE A 10 -1.79 -11.77 0.90
C ILE A 10 -3.27 -11.49 1.19
N PHE A 11 -3.57 -10.39 1.87
CA PHE A 11 -4.95 -9.96 2.13
C PHE A 11 -5.47 -8.95 1.12
N SER A 12 -4.56 -8.18 0.53
CA SER A 12 -4.93 -7.07 -0.34
C SER A 12 -3.92 -6.95 -1.47
N LEU A 13 -4.46 -6.67 -2.66
CA LEU A 13 -3.72 -6.45 -3.88
C LEU A 13 -4.37 -5.25 -4.59
N HIS A 14 -3.55 -4.29 -5.01
CA HIS A 14 -3.97 -3.16 -5.82
C HIS A 14 -3.05 -3.05 -7.02
N ALA A 15 -3.61 -3.04 -8.22
CA ALA A 15 -2.86 -2.86 -9.45
C ALA A 15 -3.28 -1.57 -10.16
N ILE A 16 -2.33 -0.87 -10.76
CA ILE A 16 -2.59 0.31 -11.59
C ILE A 16 -1.65 0.32 -12.79
N THR A 17 -2.17 0.75 -13.92
CA THR A 17 -1.40 0.98 -15.14
C THR A 17 -1.21 2.48 -15.33
N SER A 18 0.03 2.94 -15.45
CA SER A 18 0.33 4.31 -15.87
C SER A 18 0.17 4.39 -17.39
N LYS A 19 -0.69 5.29 -17.88
CA LYS A 19 -0.85 5.58 -19.32
C LYS A 19 0.27 6.47 -19.90
N THR A 20 1.42 6.53 -19.23
CA THR A 20 2.63 7.15 -19.79
C THR A 20 3.12 6.33 -20.99
N LYS A 21 4.02 6.89 -21.81
CA LYS A 21 4.46 6.33 -23.11
C LYS A 21 4.91 4.85 -23.10
N GLU A 22 5.23 4.33 -21.93
CA GLU A 22 5.46 2.91 -21.66
C GLU A 22 4.37 2.51 -20.65
N GLU A 23 3.54 1.52 -20.99
CA GLU A 23 2.47 1.01 -20.12
C GLU A 23 3.08 0.33 -18.89
N GLU A 24 3.46 1.13 -17.89
CA GLU A 24 4.02 0.63 -16.64
C GLU A 24 2.89 0.11 -15.75
N CYS A 25 2.96 -1.16 -15.35
CA CYS A 25 2.04 -1.76 -14.40
C CYS A 25 2.69 -1.87 -13.03
N TYR A 26 2.04 -1.34 -12.01
CA TYR A 26 2.48 -1.44 -10.63
C TYR A 26 1.50 -2.27 -9.83
N ILE A 27 2.03 -3.20 -9.03
CA ILE A 27 1.27 -4.04 -8.12
C ILE A 27 1.73 -3.76 -6.70
N LEU A 28 0.78 -3.35 -5.87
CA LEU A 28 0.97 -3.16 -4.45
C LEU A 28 0.25 -4.29 -3.70
N SER A 29 0.93 -4.97 -2.80
CA SER A 29 0.36 -6.05 -1.99
C SER A 29 0.55 -5.78 -0.50
N GLY A 30 -0.39 -6.26 0.32
CA GLY A 30 -0.31 -6.27 1.79
C GLY A 30 -0.51 -7.67 2.34
N SER A 31 0.26 -8.04 3.36
CA SER A 31 0.37 -9.41 3.86
C SER A 31 0.33 -9.55 5.38
N PHE A 32 -0.01 -10.78 5.81
CA PHE A 32 0.08 -11.25 7.20
C PHE A 32 1.50 -11.22 7.76
N ASP A 33 2.52 -11.26 6.90
CA ASP A 33 3.92 -11.14 7.30
C ASP A 33 4.31 -9.72 7.77
N ARG A 34 3.32 -8.83 7.93
CA ARG A 34 3.47 -7.45 8.41
C ARG A 34 4.23 -6.57 7.43
N SER A 35 4.17 -6.91 6.15
CA SER A 35 4.76 -6.09 5.10
C SER A 35 3.72 -5.71 4.05
N ALA A 36 3.98 -4.57 3.42
CA ALA A 36 3.43 -4.25 2.13
C ALA A 36 4.58 -4.12 1.13
N SER A 37 4.36 -4.56 -0.10
CA SER A 37 5.41 -4.62 -1.13
C SER A 37 4.90 -4.05 -2.45
N LEU A 38 5.71 -3.21 -3.07
CA LEU A 38 5.47 -2.67 -4.40
C LEU A 38 6.32 -3.43 -5.42
N HIS A 39 5.69 -3.83 -6.51
CA HIS A 39 6.32 -4.49 -7.63
C HIS A 39 5.99 -3.75 -8.93
N HIS A 40 6.95 -3.78 -9.85
CA HIS A 40 6.76 -3.36 -11.23
C HIS A 40 6.57 -4.62 -12.08
N LEU A 41 5.47 -4.66 -12.84
CA LEU A 41 5.13 -5.73 -13.76
C LEU A 41 5.34 -5.22 -15.19
N SER A 42 6.31 -5.79 -15.88
CA SER A 42 6.49 -5.60 -17.32
C SER A 42 5.89 -6.79 -18.06
N ILE A 43 4.94 -6.54 -18.95
CA ILE A 43 4.29 -7.57 -19.76
C ILE A 43 4.63 -7.30 -21.22
N LYS A 44 5.24 -8.29 -21.89
CA LYS A 44 5.47 -8.24 -23.34
C LYS A 44 4.43 -9.09 -24.07
N ASP A 45 4.12 -10.27 -23.54
CA ASP A 45 3.00 -11.11 -23.94
C ASP A 45 2.53 -12.01 -22.77
N ALA A 46 1.58 -12.91 -23.02
CA ALA A 46 1.00 -13.76 -21.98
C ALA A 46 2.00 -14.74 -21.31
N ASN A 47 3.12 -15.02 -21.98
CA ASN A 47 4.16 -15.93 -21.50
C ASN A 47 5.48 -15.20 -21.16
N ASP A 48 5.69 -13.99 -21.68
CA ASP A 48 6.85 -13.14 -21.43
C ASP A 48 6.45 -11.94 -20.55
N TYR A 49 6.59 -12.14 -19.24
CA TYR A 49 6.34 -11.14 -18.22
C TYR A 49 7.41 -11.18 -17.14
N LYS A 50 7.73 -10.01 -16.57
CA LYS A 50 8.71 -9.84 -15.50
C LYS A 50 8.09 -9.08 -14.34
N LEU A 51 8.21 -9.65 -13.15
CA LEU A 51 7.82 -9.00 -11.90
C LEU A 51 9.09 -8.61 -11.14
N GLU A 52 9.31 -7.32 -10.96
CA GLU A 52 10.47 -6.77 -10.26
C GLU A 52 10.05 -6.15 -8.93
N HIS A 53 10.74 -6.50 -7.85
CA HIS A 53 10.52 -5.87 -6.56
C HIS A 53 11.04 -4.43 -6.57
N VAL A 54 10.14 -3.48 -6.39
CA VAL A 54 10.49 -2.05 -6.31
C VAL A 54 10.85 -1.68 -4.89
N GLY A 55 10.06 -2.10 -3.90
CA GLY A 55 10.37 -1.80 -2.52
C GLY A 55 9.34 -2.32 -1.54
N THR A 56 9.79 -2.60 -0.33
CA THR A 56 8.94 -2.92 0.81
C THR A 56 8.64 -1.64 1.56
N LEU A 57 7.39 -1.46 1.97
CA LEU A 57 6.93 -0.30 2.71
C LEU A 57 7.22 -0.52 4.21
N PRO A 58 8.14 0.26 4.84
CA PRO A 58 8.62 0.02 6.20
C PRO A 58 7.68 0.52 7.31
N ASP A 59 7.32 -0.32 8.29
CA ASP A 59 6.56 0.05 9.52
C ASP A 59 5.10 -0.42 9.57
N HIS A 60 4.89 -1.74 9.43
CA HIS A 60 3.75 -2.35 10.09
C HIS A 60 4.21 -3.22 11.25
N THR A 61 3.76 -2.87 12.45
CA THR A 61 3.96 -3.69 13.65
C THR A 61 2.94 -4.83 13.75
N GLY A 62 1.96 -4.88 12.85
CA GLY A 62 0.93 -5.91 12.71
C GLY A 62 0.62 -6.22 11.24
N TRP A 63 -0.39 -7.06 10.97
CA TRP A 63 -0.73 -7.48 9.60
C TRP A 63 -1.16 -6.31 8.73
N VAL A 64 -0.81 -6.32 7.45
CA VAL A 64 -1.31 -5.35 6.47
C VAL A 64 -2.57 -5.90 5.82
N ARG A 65 -3.69 -5.25 6.10
CA ARG A 65 -5.03 -5.73 5.70
C ARG A 65 -5.51 -5.10 4.40
N HIS A 66 -5.03 -3.89 4.10
CA HIS A 66 -5.40 -3.20 2.88
C HIS A 66 -4.26 -2.31 2.39
N VAL A 67 -4.13 -2.20 1.06
CA VAL A 67 -3.17 -1.32 0.40
C VAL A 67 -3.83 -0.66 -0.80
N GLU A 68 -3.39 0.55 -1.13
CA GLU A 68 -3.88 1.25 -2.30
C GLU A 68 -2.83 2.19 -2.91
N ILE A 69 -2.89 2.32 -4.23
CA ILE A 69 -2.10 3.30 -4.97
C ILE A 69 -2.97 4.54 -5.18
N LEU A 70 -2.63 5.63 -4.48
CA LEU A 70 -3.42 6.86 -4.45
C LEU A 70 -3.15 7.77 -5.65
N SER A 71 -1.90 7.83 -6.10
CA SER A 71 -1.50 8.72 -7.18
C SER A 71 -0.23 8.23 -7.86
N ILE A 72 -0.20 8.38 -9.18
CA ILE A 72 1.00 8.26 -10.03
C ILE A 72 1.00 9.49 -10.94
N HIS A 73 1.71 10.54 -10.54
CA HIS A 73 1.86 11.74 -11.36
C HIS A 73 3.32 12.16 -11.40
N GLN A 74 3.86 12.32 -12.61
CA GLN A 74 5.17 12.94 -12.86
C GLN A 74 6.29 12.37 -11.95
N LYS A 75 6.40 11.04 -11.86
CA LYS A 75 7.39 10.30 -11.03
C LYS A 75 7.17 10.36 -9.52
N LYS A 76 6.08 10.96 -9.05
CA LYS A 76 5.64 10.90 -7.66
C LYS A 76 4.56 9.84 -7.53
N MET A 77 4.85 8.81 -6.75
CA MET A 77 3.88 7.80 -6.38
C MET A 77 3.53 7.95 -4.90
N ILE A 78 2.24 7.93 -4.61
CA ILE A 78 1.73 7.93 -3.24
C ILE A 78 0.94 6.65 -3.04
N PHE A 79 1.29 5.93 -1.99
CA PHE A 79 0.62 4.71 -1.59
C PHE A 79 -0.03 4.92 -0.23
N SER A 80 -1.10 4.20 0.05
CA SER A 80 -1.61 4.01 1.40
C SER A 80 -1.53 2.54 1.77
N SER A 81 -1.35 2.29 3.06
CA SER A 81 -1.56 0.97 3.62
C SER A 81 -2.20 1.08 4.99
N ILE A 82 -2.95 0.04 5.33
CA ILE A 82 -3.53 -0.16 6.64
C ILE A 82 -2.96 -1.42 7.24
N GLY A 83 -2.31 -1.24 8.39
CA GLY A 83 -2.03 -2.33 9.30
C GLY A 83 -2.99 -2.35 10.48
N CYS A 84 -2.83 -3.34 11.37
CA CYS A 84 -3.56 -3.38 12.65
C CYS A 84 -3.45 -2.09 13.48
N ASN A 85 -2.38 -1.31 13.31
CA ASN A 85 -2.02 -0.23 14.23
C ASN A 85 -2.02 1.15 13.56
N TYR A 86 -1.82 1.25 12.25
CA TYR A 86 -1.70 2.55 11.57
C TYR A 86 -2.25 2.53 10.15
N ILE A 87 -2.82 3.67 9.77
CA ILE A 87 -2.91 4.10 8.37
C ILE A 87 -1.62 4.85 8.04
N ASN A 88 -0.89 4.35 7.05
CA ASN A 88 0.35 4.93 6.57
C ASN A 88 0.17 5.46 5.15
N LEU A 89 0.76 6.63 4.88
CA LEU A 89 1.03 7.10 3.52
C LEU A 89 2.51 6.92 3.21
N TRP A 90 2.78 6.59 1.96
CA TRP A 90 4.12 6.23 1.55
C TRP A 90 4.50 6.89 0.26
N THR A 91 5.78 7.23 0.16
CA THR A 91 6.37 7.75 -1.05
C THR A 91 7.77 7.17 -1.23
N PRO A 92 8.19 6.86 -2.47
CA PRO A 92 9.58 6.57 -2.76
C PRO A 92 10.46 7.76 -2.35
N THR A 93 11.64 7.51 -1.75
CA THR A 93 12.61 8.57 -1.43
C THR A 93 13.19 9.20 -2.69
N THR A 94 13.27 8.43 -3.77
CA THR A 94 13.79 8.83 -5.07
C THR A 94 12.69 8.74 -6.09
N PRO A 95 12.54 9.72 -7.00
CA PRO A 95 11.58 9.63 -8.09
C PRO A 95 11.78 8.34 -8.86
N LEU A 96 10.71 7.58 -9.03
CA LEU A 96 10.74 6.35 -9.82
C LEU A 96 10.98 6.75 -11.28
N SER A 97 12.13 6.35 -11.82
CA SER A 97 12.50 6.57 -13.22
C SER A 97 12.14 5.34 -14.04
N SER A 98 11.74 5.53 -15.30
CA SER A 98 11.33 4.47 -16.24
C SER A 98 12.41 3.42 -16.55
N SER A 99 13.65 3.61 -16.12
CA SER A 99 14.66 2.54 -16.18
C SER A 99 14.49 1.58 -15.00
N THR A 100 14.01 0.36 -15.30
CA THR A 100 13.85 -0.79 -14.40
C THR A 100 15.05 -1.05 -13.48
N ALA A 101 16.28 -0.85 -13.98
CA ALA A 101 17.51 -1.02 -13.20
C ALA A 101 17.66 -0.05 -12.00
N THR A 102 16.96 1.08 -12.01
CA THR A 102 17.04 2.12 -10.96
C THR A 102 15.92 1.99 -9.93
N MET A 103 14.92 1.15 -10.20
CA MET A 103 13.73 0.99 -9.35
C MET A 103 13.86 -0.13 -8.33
N ALA A 104 14.75 -1.10 -8.58
CA ALA A 104 14.91 -2.26 -7.72
C ALA A 104 15.35 -1.85 -6.31
N ASN A 105 14.58 -2.27 -5.30
CA ASN A 105 14.83 -1.99 -3.88
C ASN A 105 14.94 -0.48 -3.55
N THR A 106 14.13 0.34 -4.21
CA THR A 106 13.94 1.75 -3.87
C THR A 106 13.51 1.90 -2.41
N GLN A 107 14.20 2.77 -1.68
CA GLN A 107 13.83 3.09 -0.30
C GLN A 107 12.50 3.85 -0.28
N MET A 108 11.61 3.44 0.62
CA MET A 108 10.31 4.07 0.83
C MET A 108 10.33 4.88 2.13
N THR A 109 9.70 6.05 2.13
CA THR A 109 9.37 6.79 3.35
C THR A 109 7.93 6.55 3.76
N ALA A 110 7.69 6.53 5.07
CA ALA A 110 6.37 6.36 5.67
C ALA A 110 5.98 7.62 6.43
N LYS A 111 4.72 8.04 6.29
CA LYS A 111 4.08 8.99 7.18
C LYS A 111 2.85 8.32 7.80
N ARG A 112 2.89 8.11 9.12
CA ARG A 112 1.73 7.69 9.90
C ARG A 112 0.70 8.81 9.87
N ILE A 113 -0.49 8.52 9.34
CA ILE A 113 -1.59 9.49 9.26
C ILE A 113 -2.48 9.37 10.47
N THR A 114 -2.73 8.15 10.91
CA THR A 114 -3.64 7.88 12.01
C THR A 114 -3.24 6.60 12.70
N ARG A 115 -3.31 6.61 14.04
CA ARG A 115 -3.23 5.43 14.88
C ARG A 115 -4.60 4.76 14.88
N CYS A 116 -4.64 3.48 14.52
CA CYS A 116 -5.84 2.69 14.40
C CYS A 116 -6.05 1.72 15.57
N ASP A 117 -5.12 1.76 16.53
CA ASP A 117 -5.07 0.86 17.67
C ASP A 117 -6.41 0.77 18.38
N GLY A 118 -7.02 -0.38 18.23
CA GLY A 118 -7.50 -1.09 19.40
C GLY A 118 -6.81 -2.43 19.48
N GLY A 119 -5.76 -2.54 20.28
CA GLY A 119 -5.10 -3.82 20.51
C GLY A 119 -3.62 -3.64 20.83
N PRO A 120 -3.05 -4.51 21.67
CA PRO A 120 -1.73 -4.27 22.23
C PRO A 120 -0.65 -4.40 21.14
N SER A 121 0.17 -3.36 21.02
CA SER A 121 1.49 -3.41 20.41
C SER A 121 2.34 -4.50 21.08
N PRO A 122 3.30 -5.12 20.38
CA PRO A 122 4.24 -6.07 20.98
C PRO A 122 5.02 -5.54 22.20
N ASN A 123 5.07 -4.21 22.36
CA ASN A 123 5.73 -3.52 23.48
C ASN A 123 4.74 -2.98 24.53
N ASP A 124 3.44 -3.24 24.39
CA ASP A 124 2.45 -2.75 25.35
C ASP A 124 2.51 -3.57 26.64
N ASP A 125 2.34 -2.89 27.76
CA ASP A 125 2.29 -3.51 29.08
C ASP A 125 1.09 -4.47 29.16
N VAL A 126 1.40 -5.76 29.35
CA VAL A 126 0.44 -6.87 29.49
C VAL A 126 -0.55 -6.70 30.65
N THR A 127 -0.35 -5.72 31.54
CA THR A 127 -1.29 -5.35 32.60
C THR A 127 -2.36 -4.36 32.15
N GLN A 128 -2.22 -3.68 31.01
CA GLN A 128 -3.28 -2.84 30.40
C GLN A 128 -4.31 -3.68 29.62
N LYS A 129 -4.83 -4.69 30.29
CA LYS A 129 -5.58 -5.84 29.75
C LYS A 129 -7.07 -5.59 29.45
N GLU A 130 -7.46 -4.36 29.11
CA GLU A 130 -8.86 -4.04 28.77
C GLU A 130 -9.06 -3.49 27.35
N PHE A 131 -8.02 -3.40 26.52
CA PHE A 131 -8.20 -2.95 25.14
C PHE A 131 -8.53 -4.12 24.21
N ARG A 132 -9.80 -4.16 23.83
CA ARG A 132 -10.38 -5.05 22.82
C ARG A 132 -9.60 -4.97 21.51
N ARG A 133 -9.37 -6.11 20.87
CA ARG A 133 -8.80 -6.18 19.52
C ARG A 133 -9.80 -5.55 18.55
N HIS A 134 -9.54 -4.33 18.14
CA HIS A 134 -10.13 -3.69 16.99
C HIS A 134 -9.38 -4.18 15.77
N ASP A 135 -10.02 -5.06 15.01
CA ASP A 135 -9.54 -5.42 13.69
C ASP A 135 -10.13 -4.42 12.68
N ILE A 136 -9.27 -3.74 11.92
CA ILE A 136 -9.74 -3.06 10.70
C ILE A 136 -10.08 -4.14 9.68
N LEU A 137 -11.35 -4.49 9.54
CA LEU A 137 -11.75 -5.57 8.63
C LEU A 137 -11.88 -5.10 7.18
N THR A 138 -12.11 -3.81 6.94
CA THR A 138 -12.36 -3.31 5.60
C THR A 138 -11.92 -1.87 5.41
N MET A 139 -11.53 -1.55 4.18
CA MET A 139 -11.30 -0.20 3.71
C MET A 139 -11.89 -0.06 2.31
N CYS A 140 -12.50 1.10 2.07
CA CYS A 140 -12.87 1.55 0.74
C CYS A 140 -12.35 2.97 0.55
N THR A 141 -11.74 3.23 -0.61
CA THR A 141 -11.44 4.59 -1.02
C THR A 141 -12.43 5.03 -2.08
N LEU A 142 -13.08 6.15 -1.80
CA LEU A 142 -14.03 6.79 -2.66
C LEU A 142 -13.31 7.94 -3.37
N SER A 143 -13.18 7.83 -4.69
CA SER A 143 -12.72 8.95 -5.51
C SER A 143 -13.92 9.76 -5.98
N SER A 144 -14.01 11.04 -5.60
CA SER A 144 -14.92 11.99 -6.24
C SER A 144 -14.14 12.87 -7.21
N THR A 145 -14.53 12.84 -8.47
CA THR A 145 -14.00 13.74 -9.49
C THR A 145 -14.97 14.92 -9.62
N THR A 146 -14.59 16.07 -9.07
CA THR A 146 -15.38 17.29 -9.27
C THR A 146 -14.79 18.02 -10.47
N GLN A 147 -15.56 18.12 -11.57
CA GLN A 147 -15.15 18.95 -12.71
C GLN A 147 -15.41 20.43 -12.38
N GLN A 148 -14.40 21.12 -11.87
CA GLN A 148 -14.35 22.58 -11.92
C GLN A 148 -13.16 23.02 -12.79
N HIS A 149 -13.40 24.06 -13.58
CA HIS A 149 -12.54 24.64 -14.64
C HIS A 149 -11.12 24.08 -14.76
N GLN A 150 -10.88 23.28 -15.82
CA GLN A 150 -9.57 22.84 -16.34
C GLN A 150 -8.59 22.14 -15.37
N GLN A 151 -8.96 21.94 -14.10
CA GLN A 151 -8.13 21.28 -13.11
C GLN A 151 -8.91 20.13 -12.48
N GLN A 152 -8.59 18.90 -12.88
CA GLN A 152 -9.17 17.70 -12.28
C GLN A 152 -8.53 17.45 -10.92
N ASP A 153 -9.11 18.03 -9.86
CA ASP A 153 -8.75 17.65 -8.49
C ASP A 153 -9.57 16.41 -8.09
N ALA A 154 -8.95 15.24 -8.20
CA ALA A 154 -9.50 14.02 -7.66
C ALA A 154 -9.37 14.04 -6.13
N THR A 155 -10.49 14.23 -5.43
CA THR A 155 -10.50 14.04 -3.97
C THR A 155 -10.70 12.56 -3.70
N ARG A 156 -9.75 11.95 -3.00
CA ARG A 156 -9.86 10.56 -2.52
C ARG A 156 -10.18 10.58 -1.03
N LEU A 157 -11.36 10.08 -0.68
CA LEU A 157 -11.78 9.85 0.69
C LEU A 157 -11.51 8.39 1.04
N THR A 158 -10.71 8.15 2.06
CA THR A 158 -10.43 6.81 2.55
C THR A 158 -11.30 6.52 3.77
N VAL A 159 -12.16 5.50 3.68
CA VAL A 159 -13.05 5.06 4.76
C VAL A 159 -12.57 3.70 5.26
N ALA A 160 -12.25 3.61 6.55
CA ALA A 160 -11.87 2.36 7.20
C ALA A 160 -12.96 1.94 8.20
N GLY A 161 -13.45 0.70 8.07
CA GLY A 161 -14.37 0.09 9.02
C GLY A 161 -13.61 -0.60 10.14
N LEU A 162 -13.74 -0.07 11.36
CA LEU A 162 -13.23 -0.71 12.58
C LEU A 162 -14.32 -1.62 13.14
N VAL A 163 -13.97 -2.87 13.45
CA VAL A 163 -14.85 -3.74 14.24
C VAL A 163 -14.24 -3.93 15.61
N ASP A 164 -15.00 -3.55 16.64
CA ASP A 164 -14.65 -3.84 18.02
C ASP A 164 -14.95 -5.33 18.30
N GLY A 165 -13.91 -6.10 18.63
CA GLY A 165 -14.06 -7.46 19.10
C GLY A 165 -14.55 -7.46 20.54
N SER A 166 -15.88 -7.41 20.74
CA SER A 166 -16.53 -7.64 22.03
C SER A 166 -16.48 -9.11 22.43
#